data_AF-A0A2V8DIT8-F1
#
_entry.id   AF-A0A2V8DIT8-F1
#
_cell.length_a   1.000
_cell.length_b   1.000
_cell.length_c   1.000
_cell.angle_alpha   90.00
_cell.angle_beta   90.00
_cell.angle_gamma   90.00
#
_symmetry.space_group_name_H-M   'P 1'
#
loop_
_entity.id
_entity.type
_entity.pdbx_description
1 polymer ?
#
loop_
_entity_poly.entity_id
_entity_poly.type
_entity_poly.pdbx_seq_one_letter_code
_entity_poly.pdbx_strand_id
1 'polypeptide(L)'
;VVETAGFKEGTWLDNGGYPHTDALHLTERFRRPNFGTMQLDVAIDDAKAYPKPWKSTTINFKLMPDTELIEHLCENEKDVPHLVGK
;
A
#
# COMPACT_ATOMS: atom_id res chain seq x y z
N VAL A 1 5.21 10.81 10.35
CA VAL A 1 5.70 9.41 10.22
C VAL A 1 4.78 8.58 11.09
N VAL A 2 4.33 7.44 10.59
CA VAL A 2 3.48 6.49 11.30
C VAL A 2 4.17 5.13 11.28
N GLU A 3 4.09 4.40 12.38
CA GLU A 3 4.58 3.03 12.50
C GLU A 3 3.41 2.12 12.86
N THR A 4 3.29 1.01 12.14
CA THR A 4 2.19 0.08 12.27
C THR A 4 2.76 -1.33 12.42
N ALA A 5 2.24 -2.08 13.39
CA ALA A 5 2.65 -3.45 13.72
C ALA A 5 1.46 -4.25 14.27
N GLY A 6 1.66 -5.56 14.47
CA GLY A 6 0.61 -6.44 15.00
C GLY A 6 -0.42 -6.86 13.95
N PHE A 7 0.04 -7.08 12.72
CA PHE A 7 -0.80 -7.54 11.62
C PHE A 7 -1.31 -8.96 11.86
N LYS A 8 -2.55 -9.21 11.43
CA LYS A 8 -3.12 -10.56 11.40
C LYS A 8 -2.76 -11.22 10.07
N GLU A 9 -2.29 -12.46 10.14
CA GLU A 9 -2.03 -13.28 8.95
C GLU A 9 -3.32 -13.69 8.22
N GLY A 10 -3.16 -14.16 6.97
CA GLY A 10 -4.26 -14.64 6.13
C GLY A 10 -4.88 -13.57 5.23
N THR A 11 -4.21 -12.44 5.08
CA THR A 11 -4.52 -11.43 4.05
C THR A 11 -3.27 -11.14 3.21
N TRP A 12 -3.40 -10.30 2.18
CA TRP A 12 -2.29 -9.86 1.34
C TRP A 12 -1.83 -8.46 1.75
N LEU A 13 -0.56 -8.17 1.50
CA LEU A 13 0.05 -6.86 1.72
C LEU A 13 -0.56 -5.81 0.79
N ASP A 14 -0.89 -6.20 -0.43
CA ASP A 14 -1.47 -5.36 -1.46
C ASP A 14 -2.36 -6.17 -2.44
N ASN A 15 -2.93 -5.48 -3.43
CA ASN A 15 -3.75 -6.09 -4.48
C ASN A 15 -2.96 -6.99 -5.45
N GLY A 16 -1.62 -6.91 -5.45
CA GLY A 16 -0.76 -7.79 -6.22
C GLY A 16 -0.63 -9.19 -5.62
N GLY A 17 -1.11 -9.39 -4.38
CA GLY A 17 -1.01 -10.67 -3.69
C GLY A 17 0.37 -10.87 -3.05
N TYR A 18 1.08 -9.80 -2.72
CA TYR A 18 2.33 -9.92 -1.96
C TYR A 18 2.03 -10.43 -0.54
N PRO A 19 2.74 -11.45 -0.04
CA PRO A 19 2.47 -12.04 1.27
C PRO A 19 2.94 -11.13 2.40
N HIS A 20 2.29 -11.20 3.57
CA HIS A 20 2.81 -10.67 4.82
C HIS A 20 2.49 -11.62 5.98
N THR A 21 3.20 -11.44 7.08
CA THR A 21 3.08 -12.24 8.30
C THR A 21 2.79 -11.37 9.51
N ASP A 22 2.60 -12.01 10.67
CA ASP A 22 2.50 -11.34 11.97
C ASP A 22 3.76 -10.53 12.35
N ALA A 23 4.89 -10.78 11.68
CA ALA A 23 6.16 -10.07 11.88
C ALA A 23 6.24 -8.76 11.08
N LEU A 24 5.21 -8.42 10.29
CA LEU A 24 5.19 -7.19 9.52
C LEU A 24 5.25 -5.94 10.41
N HIS A 25 6.18 -5.05 10.08
CA HIS A 25 6.26 -3.70 10.59
C HIS A 25 6.32 -2.72 9.41
N LEU A 26 5.35 -1.80 9.36
CA LEU A 26 5.30 -0.75 8.35
C LEU A 26 5.78 0.57 8.95
N THR A 27 6.59 1.31 8.19
CA THR A 27 6.92 2.71 8.49
C THR A 27 6.48 3.60 7.33
N GLU A 28 5.48 4.43 7.59
CA GLU A 28 4.82 5.28 6.62
C GLU A 28 5.25 6.74 6.79
N ARG A 29 5.84 7.31 5.73
CA ARG A 29 6.32 8.69 5.70
C ARG A 29 5.46 9.52 4.77
N PHE A 30 4.49 10.21 5.35
CA PHE A 30 3.67 11.20 4.66
C PHE A 30 4.42 12.52 4.48
N ARG A 31 4.41 13.05 3.26
CA ARG A 31 4.91 14.38 2.90
C ARG A 31 3.85 15.11 2.09
N ARG A 32 3.62 16.39 2.36
CA ARG A 32 2.74 17.25 1.54
C ARG A 32 3.59 18.34 0.86
N PRO A 33 4.14 18.11 -0.35
CA PRO A 33 5.02 19.07 -1.01
C PRO A 33 4.33 20.39 -1.35
N ASN A 34 3.02 20.35 -1.62
CA ASN A 34 2.19 21.52 -1.89
C ASN A 34 0.75 21.24 -1.47
N PHE A 35 -0.13 22.25 -1.54
CA PHE A 35 -1.53 22.10 -1.11
C PHE A 35 -2.28 20.98 -1.84
N GLY A 36 -2.03 20.78 -3.14
CA GLY A 36 -2.76 19.83 -3.98
C GLY A 36 -2.16 18.42 -4.05
N THR A 37 -1.00 18.17 -3.43
CA THR A 37 -0.28 16.89 -3.57
C THR A 37 0.23 16.38 -2.24
N MET A 38 0.03 15.09 -1.98
CA MET A 38 0.63 14.36 -0.88
C MET A 38 1.37 13.14 -1.42
N GLN A 39 2.49 12.81 -0.78
CA GLN A 39 3.35 11.67 -1.09
C GLN A 39 3.40 10.77 0.13
N LEU A 40 3.41 9.46 -0.10
CA LEU A 40 3.60 8.44 0.91
C LEU A 40 4.70 7.49 0.45
N ASP A 41 5.76 7.41 1.24
CA ASP A 41 6.75 6.34 1.15
C ASP A 41 6.47 5.33 2.26
N VAL A 42 6.37 4.05 1.90
CA VAL A 42 6.19 2.95 2.86
C VAL A 42 7.47 2.12 2.88
N ALA A 43 8.02 1.92 4.07
CA ALA A 43 9.04 0.90 4.31
C ALA A 43 8.35 -0.35 4.88
N ILE A 44 8.66 -1.50 4.29
CA ILE A 44 8.11 -2.82 4.61
C ILE A 44 9.24 -3.64 5.24
N ASP A 45 9.06 -4.03 6.49
CA ASP A 45 9.94 -4.95 7.20
C ASP A 45 9.13 -6.17 7.66
N ASP A 46 9.39 -7.32 7.07
CA ASP A 46 8.80 -8.60 7.45
C ASP A 46 9.82 -9.70 7.21
N ALA A 47 10.55 -10.06 8.27
CA ALA A 47 11.63 -11.03 8.20
C ALA A 47 11.17 -12.48 7.95
N LYS A 48 9.86 -12.77 8.08
CA LYS A 48 9.32 -14.11 7.79
C LYS A 48 8.87 -14.23 6.33
N ALA A 49 8.44 -13.13 5.69
CA ALA A 49 8.06 -13.10 4.28
C ALA A 49 9.22 -12.74 3.33
N TYR A 50 10.14 -11.85 3.74
CA TYR A 50 11.13 -11.24 2.86
C TYR A 50 12.56 -11.36 3.39
N PRO A 51 13.56 -11.50 2.50
CA PRO A 51 14.96 -11.66 2.91
C PRO A 51 15.60 -10.35 3.43
N LYS A 52 14.97 -9.20 3.15
CA LYS A 52 15.42 -7.89 3.61
C LYS A 52 14.27 -6.88 3.55
N PRO A 53 14.30 -5.82 4.38
CA PRO A 53 13.36 -4.71 4.26
C PRO A 53 13.46 -4.05 2.88
N TRP A 54 12.32 -3.59 2.37
CA TRP A 54 12.22 -2.89 1.09
C TRP A 54 11.26 -1.71 1.18
N LYS A 55 11.25 -0.87 0.15
CA LYS A 55 10.39 0.31 0.09
C LYS A 55 9.45 0.23 -1.10
N SER A 56 8.22 0.65 -0.90
CA SER A 56 7.29 0.86 -1.99
C SER A 56 7.80 1.95 -2.94
N THR A 57 7.29 1.96 -4.16
CA THR A 57 7.29 3.20 -4.97
C THR A 57 6.54 4.29 -4.20
N THR A 58 6.96 5.55 -4.34
CA THR A 58 6.25 6.69 -3.75
C THR A 58 4.82 6.76 -4.27
N ILE A 59 3.86 6.63 -3.36
CA ILE A 59 2.44 6.78 -3.67
C ILE A 59 2.12 8.26 -3.71
N ASN A 60 1.54 8.73 -4.81
CA ASN A 60 1.19 10.13 -5.01
C ASN A 60 -0.33 10.29 -4.91
N PHE A 61 -0.77 11.03 -3.91
CA PHE A 61 -2.15 11.43 -3.73
C PHE A 61 -2.37 12.85 -4.28
N LYS A 62 -3.45 13.02 -5.03
CA LYS A 62 -3.90 14.32 -5.53
C LYS A 62 -5.13 14.75 -4.74
N LEU A 63 -5.13 15.98 -4.26
CA LEU A 63 -6.33 16.58 -3.68
C LEU A 63 -7.38 16.77 -4.77
N MET A 64 -8.56 16.21 -4.57
CA MET A 64 -9.73 16.40 -5.41
C MET A 64 -10.77 17.15 -4.58
N PRO A 65 -10.78 18.50 -4.57
CA PRO A 65 -11.81 19.27 -3.88
C PRO A 65 -13.15 19.10 -4.59
N ASP A 66 -14.24 19.31 -3.86
CA ASP A 66 -15.61 19.28 -4.39
C ASP A 66 -15.98 17.94 -5.08
N THR A 67 -15.38 16.85 -4.60
CA THR A 67 -15.68 15.47 -5.03
C THR A 67 -16.23 14.64 -3.87
N GLU A 68 -16.90 13.54 -4.20
CA GLU A 68 -17.39 12.58 -3.22
C GLU A 68 -16.54 11.30 -3.22
N LEU A 69 -16.45 10.65 -2.06
CA LEU A 69 -15.90 9.30 -1.97
C LEU A 69 -16.89 8.34 -2.62
N ILE A 70 -16.50 7.81 -3.78
CA ILE A 70 -17.29 6.77 -4.46
C ILE A 70 -17.00 5.40 -3.86
N GLU A 71 -17.98 4.50 -3.94
CA GLU A 71 -17.77 3.11 -3.59
C GLU A 71 -16.77 2.45 -4.54
N HIS A 72 -15.83 1.67 -3.98
CA HIS A 72 -14.95 0.85 -4.78
C HIS A 72 -15.61 -0.51 -5.04
N LEU A 73 -16.28 -0.64 -6.18
CA LEU A 73 -16.84 -1.89 -6.68
C LEU A 73 -15.93 -2.47 -7.77
N CYS A 74 -15.51 -3.73 -7.63
CA CYS A 74 -14.79 -4.45 -8.68
C CYS A 74 -15.74 -4.93 -9.81
N GLU A 75 -16.52 -4.02 -10.39
CA GLU A 75 -17.35 -4.29 -11.56
C GLU A 75 -16.60 -3.79 -12.82
N ASN A 76 -16.33 -4.68 -13.78
CA ASN A 76 -15.43 -4.45 -14.94
C ASN A 76 -13.92 -4.37 -14.58
N GLU A 77 -13.47 -5.25 -13.69
CA GLU A 77 -12.04 -5.44 -13.39
C GLU A 77 -11.28 -5.83 -14.69
N LYS A 78 -10.19 -5.10 -14.98
CA LYS A 78 -9.32 -5.32 -16.14
C LYS A 78 -7.86 -5.58 -15.76
N ASP A 79 -7.53 -5.58 -14.47
CA ASP A 79 -6.15 -5.70 -14.01
C ASP A 79 -5.75 -7.17 -13.84
N VAL A 80 -6.69 -8.12 -13.73
CA VAL A 80 -6.42 -9.57 -13.65
C VAL A 80 -5.45 -10.06 -14.73
N PRO A 81 -5.59 -9.71 -16.03
CA PRO A 81 -4.63 -10.08 -17.08
C PRO A 81 -3.24 -9.46 -16.92
N HIS A 82 -3.11 -8.41 -16.11
CA HIS A 82 -1.88 -7.66 -15.87
C HIS A 82 -1.17 -8.10 -14.57
N LEU A 83 -1.80 -8.92 -13.74
CA LEU A 83 -1.18 -9.50 -12.55
C LEU A 83 -0.20 -10.61 -12.95
N VAL A 84 1.07 -10.47 -12.57
CA VAL A 84 2.13 -11.43 -12.87
C VAL A 84 2.25 -12.47 -11.75
N GLY A 85 2.37 -13.75 -12.09
CA GLY A 85 2.58 -14.84 -11.12
C GLY A 85 1.32 -15.63 -10.74
N LYS A 86 0.24 -15.51 -11.52
CA LYS A 86 -0.90 -16.43 -11.50
C LYS A 86 -0.84 -17.41 -12.67
#